data_AF-A0AA50E0Y8-F1
#
_entry.id   AF-A0AA50E0Y8-F1
#
_cell.length_a   1.000
_cell.length_b   1.000
_cell.length_c   1.000
_cell.angle_alpha   90.00
_cell.angle_beta   90.00
_cell.angle_gamma   90.00
#
_symmetry.space_group_name_H-M   'P 1'
#
loop_
_entity.id
_entity.type
_entity.pdbx_description
1 polymer ?
#
loop_
_entity_poly.entity_id
_entity_poly.type
_entity_poly.pdbx_seq_one_letter_code
_entity_poly.pdbx_strand_id
1 'polypeptide(L)'
;MATLPPAQSSPWRLLPYIQAPGNLQMALDQWLLEDYFPRTGRSVLRFYGWSNPTISLGYLQKSWPDHWQQLTWQGQSLGLVTRPSGGRAVLHQGG
;
A
#
# COMPACT_ATOMS: atom_id res chain seq x y z
N MET A 1 -26.04 -15.49 36.68
CA MET A 1 -24.77 -15.27 35.95
C MET A 1 -25.14 -15.08 34.48
N ALA A 2 -25.00 -13.86 33.94
CA ALA A 2 -25.25 -13.60 32.53
C ALA A 2 -23.97 -13.92 31.73
N THR A 3 -24.03 -14.91 30.85
CA THR A 3 -22.99 -15.17 29.86
C THR A 3 -22.98 -14.06 28.83
N LEU A 4 -21.85 -13.36 28.69
CA LEU A 4 -21.63 -12.43 27.59
C LEU A 4 -21.76 -13.18 26.26
N PRO A 5 -22.44 -12.62 25.25
CA PRO A 5 -22.48 -13.23 23.93
C PRO A 5 -21.05 -13.35 23.38
N PRO A 6 -20.74 -14.38 22.57
CA PRO A 6 -19.43 -14.49 21.93
C PRO A 6 -19.16 -13.21 21.15
N ALA A 7 -17.97 -12.64 21.32
CA ALA A 7 -17.54 -11.46 20.57
C ALA A 7 -17.74 -11.76 19.07
N GLN A 8 -18.65 -11.03 18.43
CA GLN A 8 -18.86 -11.13 17.00
C GLN A 8 -17.52 -10.85 16.32
N SER A 9 -16.99 -11.83 15.58
CA SER A 9 -15.78 -11.65 14.82
C SER A 9 -16.05 -10.59 13.75
N SER A 10 -15.46 -9.40 13.94
CA SER A 10 -15.57 -8.32 12.96
C SER A 10 -15.14 -8.83 11.58
N PRO A 11 -15.90 -8.55 10.51
CA PRO A 11 -15.49 -8.92 9.15
C PRO A 11 -14.26 -8.14 8.69
N TRP A 12 -13.84 -7.12 9.45
CA TRP A 12 -12.69 -6.28 9.19
C TRP A 12 -11.53 -6.60 10.14
N ARG A 13 -10.35 -6.77 9.55
CA ARG A 13 -9.07 -6.79 10.26
C ARG A 13 -8.36 -5.46 10.05
N LEU A 14 -8.06 -4.75 11.13
CA LEU A 14 -7.13 -3.62 11.10
C LEU A 14 -5.69 -4.15 11.17
N LEU A 15 -4.84 -3.79 10.20
CA LEU A 15 -3.41 -4.07 10.28
C LEU A 15 -2.67 -2.96 11.03
N PRO A 16 -1.60 -3.31 11.78
CA PRO A 16 -0.73 -2.32 12.40
C PRO A 16 -0.15 -1.36 11.35
N TYR A 17 -0.04 -0.08 11.75
CA TYR A 17 0.67 0.90 10.94
C TYR A 17 2.14 0.51 10.80
N ILE A 18 2.64 0.55 9.58
CA ILE A 18 4.06 0.39 9.29
C ILE A 18 4.52 1.50 8.35
N GLN A 19 5.76 1.94 8.55
CA GLN A 19 6.47 2.78 7.60
C GLN A 19 7.46 1.91 6.85
N ALA A 20 7.36 1.87 5.52
CA ALA A 20 8.15 0.98 4.69
C ALA A 20 8.37 1.57 3.29
N PRO A 21 9.34 1.04 2.51
CA PRO A 21 9.55 1.49 1.15
C PRO A 21 8.38 1.12 0.25
N GLY A 22 8.21 1.88 -0.83
CA GLY A 22 7.02 1.75 -1.68
C GLY A 22 6.81 0.37 -2.30
N ASN A 23 7.89 -0.34 -2.63
CA ASN A 23 7.81 -1.68 -3.20
C ASN A 23 7.21 -2.67 -2.21
N LEU A 24 7.59 -2.59 -0.93
CA LEU A 24 7.02 -3.42 0.13
C LEU A 24 5.55 -3.07 0.38
N GLN A 25 5.20 -1.78 0.35
CA GLN A 25 3.79 -1.38 0.48
C GLN A 25 2.93 -1.97 -0.64
N MET A 26 3.38 -1.89 -1.90
CA MET A 26 2.64 -2.44 -3.03
C MET A 26 2.60 -3.97 -3.01
N ALA A 27 3.68 -4.64 -2.62
CA ALA A 27 3.71 -6.09 -2.48
C ALA A 27 2.71 -6.58 -1.41
N LEU A 28 2.59 -5.86 -0.29
CA LEU A 28 1.59 -6.16 0.73
C LEU A 28 0.16 -5.96 0.23
N ASP A 29 -0.13 -4.85 -0.46
CA ASP A 29 -1.46 -4.60 -1.03
C ASP A 29 -1.84 -5.66 -2.07
N GLN A 30 -0.89 -6.07 -2.92
CA GLN A 30 -1.10 -7.13 -3.90
C GLN A 30 -1.35 -8.48 -3.23
N TRP A 31 -0.53 -8.88 -2.25
CA TRP A 31 -0.73 -10.12 -1.50
C TRP A 31 -2.06 -10.12 -0.73
N LEU A 32 -2.46 -8.98 -0.16
CA LEU A 32 -3.75 -8.87 0.52
C LEU A 32 -4.92 -9.13 -0.43
N LEU A 33 -4.83 -8.61 -1.66
CA LEU A 33 -5.85 -8.73 -2.69
C LEU A 33 -5.90 -10.12 -3.32
N GLU A 34 -4.75 -10.61 -3.79
CA GLU A 34 -4.67 -11.82 -4.62
C GLU A 34 -4.73 -13.11 -3.79
N ASP A 35 -4.42 -13.01 -2.49
CA ASP A 35 -3.93 -14.17 -1.73
C ASP A 35 -4.63 -14.27 -0.37
N TYR A 36 -4.59 -13.21 0.44
CA TYR A 36 -5.21 -13.21 1.76
C TYR A 36 -6.75 -13.19 1.69
N PHE A 37 -7.33 -12.31 0.87
CA PHE A 37 -8.78 -12.19 0.76
C PHE A 37 -9.44 -13.48 0.23
N PRO A 38 -8.99 -14.11 -0.87
CA PRO A 38 -9.58 -15.36 -1.36
C PRO A 38 -9.48 -16.52 -0.35
N ARG A 39 -8.41 -16.59 0.44
CA ARG A 39 -8.23 -17.65 1.45
C ARG A 39 -9.07 -17.45 2.71
N THR A 40 -9.32 -16.21 3.10
CA THR A 40 -9.91 -15.92 4.43
C THR A 40 -11.32 -15.33 4.37
N GLY A 41 -11.72 -14.72 3.26
CA GLY A 41 -12.95 -13.95 3.15
C GLY A 41 -13.01 -12.71 4.06
N ARG A 42 -11.88 -12.31 4.67
CA ARG A 42 -11.83 -11.19 5.63
C ARG A 42 -11.37 -9.91 4.95
N SER A 43 -12.15 -8.85 5.14
CA SER A 43 -11.77 -7.51 4.71
C SER A 43 -10.66 -6.95 5.58
N VAL A 44 -9.79 -6.11 4.99
CA VAL A 44 -8.63 -5.55 5.67
C VAL A 44 -8.66 -4.04 5.56
N LEU A 45 -8.52 -3.35 6.69
CA LEU A 45 -8.21 -1.93 6.74
C LEU A 45 -6.75 -1.79 7.14
N ARG A 46 -5.97 -1.00 6.38
CA ARG A 46 -4.62 -0.63 6.78
C ARG A 46 -4.36 0.83 6.49
N PHE A 47 -3.64 1.48 7.40
CA PHE A 47 -2.98 2.76 7.17
C PHE A 47 -1.48 2.48 7.15
N TYR A 48 -0.75 3.16 6.29
CA TYR A 48 0.69 2.94 6.15
C TYR A 48 1.43 4.21 5.76
N GLY A 49 2.72 4.24 6.06
CA GLY A 49 3.64 5.32 5.72
C GLY A 49 4.69 4.91 4.70
N TRP A 50 5.22 5.89 3.97
CA TRP A 50 6.33 5.71 3.05
C TRP A 50 7.63 6.04 3.79
N SER A 51 8.60 5.13 3.81
CA SER A 51 9.91 5.38 4.45
C SER A 51 10.78 6.33 3.66
N ASN A 52 10.51 6.48 2.36
CA ASN A 52 11.23 7.37 1.46
C ASN A 52 10.23 7.99 0.45
N PRO A 53 10.51 9.20 -0.06
CA PRO A 53 9.72 9.79 -1.14
C PRO A 53 9.56 8.82 -2.30
N THR A 54 8.33 8.62 -2.76
CA THR A 54 8.00 7.59 -3.75
C THR A 54 6.92 8.09 -4.71
N ILE A 55 7.13 7.91 -6.01
CA ILE A 55 6.11 8.05 -7.03
C ILE A 55 5.41 6.70 -7.22
N SER A 56 4.10 6.69 -7.01
CA SER A 56 3.24 5.55 -7.37
C SER A 56 2.58 5.80 -8.72
N LEU A 57 2.78 4.90 -9.67
CA LEU A 57 2.17 4.88 -11.00
C LEU A 57 0.87 4.07 -10.95
N GLY A 58 -0.15 4.53 -11.67
CA GLY A 58 -1.37 3.73 -11.84
C GLY A 58 -1.14 2.50 -12.71
N TYR A 59 -1.93 1.45 -12.50
CA TYR A 59 -1.79 0.17 -13.20
C TYR A 59 -1.70 0.28 -14.73
N LEU A 60 -2.52 1.15 -15.33
CA LEU A 60 -2.58 1.38 -16.77
C LEU A 60 -1.57 2.45 -17.27
N GLN A 61 -0.86 3.13 -16.37
CA GLN A 61 0.14 4.13 -16.76
C GLN A 61 1.45 3.44 -17.14
N LYS A 62 1.55 3.02 -18.41
CA LYS A 62 2.72 2.32 -18.97
C LYS A 62 3.84 3.24 -19.48
N SER A 63 3.60 4.54 -19.52
CA SER A 63 4.57 5.54 -19.95
C SER A 63 4.63 6.69 -18.93
N TRP A 64 5.85 7.16 -18.70
CA TRP A 64 6.19 8.30 -17.86
C TRP A 64 7.55 8.84 -18.34
N PRO A 65 7.91 10.10 -17.99
CA PRO A 65 9.19 10.66 -18.40
C PRO A 65 10.37 9.85 -17.83
N ASP A 66 11.35 9.50 -18.67
CA ASP A 66 12.51 8.68 -18.26
C ASP A 66 13.30 9.31 -17.10
N HIS A 67 13.38 10.65 -17.08
CA HIS A 67 14.09 11.38 -16.02
C HIS A 67 13.50 11.14 -14.62
N TRP A 68 12.29 10.58 -14.49
CA TRP A 68 11.70 10.22 -13.19
C TRP A 68 12.50 9.15 -12.45
N GLN A 69 13.21 8.28 -13.18
CA GLN A 69 14.08 7.25 -12.60
C GLN A 69 15.33 7.84 -11.92
N GLN A 70 15.65 9.09 -12.25
CA GLN A 70 16.84 9.81 -11.78
C GLN A 70 16.48 10.92 -10.78
N LEU A 71 15.19 11.10 -10.46
CA LEU A 71 14.77 12.10 -9.49
C LEU A 71 15.35 11.77 -8.11
N THR A 72 15.85 12.80 -7.46
CA THR A 72 16.37 12.72 -6.09
C THR A 72 15.69 13.75 -5.19
N TRP A 73 15.63 13.43 -3.91
CA TRP A 73 15.19 14.30 -2.83
C TRP A 73 16.18 14.16 -1.68
N GLN A 74 16.75 15.28 -1.22
CA GLN A 74 17.75 15.28 -0.14
C GLN A 74 18.93 14.31 -0.41
N GLY A 75 19.35 14.19 -1.67
CA GLY A 75 20.44 13.29 -2.07
C GLY A 75 20.06 11.80 -2.18
N GLN A 76 18.80 11.43 -2.00
CA GLN A 76 18.32 10.06 -2.16
C GLN A 76 17.40 9.93 -3.38
N SER A 77 17.50 8.83 -4.14
CA SER A 77 16.58 8.55 -5.25
C SER A 77 15.15 8.38 -4.76
N LEU A 78 14.20 8.88 -5.54
CA LEU A 78 12.78 8.61 -5.31
C LEU A 78 12.47 7.14 -5.64
N GLY A 79 11.61 6.52 -4.83
CA GLY A 79 11.00 5.26 -5.22
C GLY A 79 10.11 5.44 -6.44
N LEU A 80 10.07 4.46 -7.33
CA LEU A 80 9.12 4.41 -8.44
C LEU A 80 8.44 3.05 -8.45
N VAL A 81 7.14 3.01 -8.20
CA VAL A 81 6.38 1.76 -8.05
C VAL A 81 5.07 1.80 -8.81
N THR A 82 4.57 0.64 -9.22
CA THR A 82 3.24 0.51 -9.83
C THR A 82 2.27 -0.01 -8.79
N ARG A 83 1.13 0.64 -8.63
CA ARG A 83 0.06 0.17 -7.76
C ARG A 83 -0.89 -0.75 -8.52
N PRO A 84 -1.55 -1.72 -7.84
CA PRO A 84 -2.49 -2.64 -8.48
C PRO A 84 -3.79 -1.95 -8.93
N SER A 85 -4.02 -0.69 -8.54
CA SER A 85 -5.19 0.11 -8.90
C SER A 85 -4.90 1.12 -10.03
N GLY A 86 -5.96 1.64 -10.65
CA GLY A 86 -5.87 2.64 -11.73
C GLY A 86 -5.47 4.06 -11.27
N GLY A 87 -5.74 5.05 -12.12
CA GLY A 87 -5.44 6.47 -11.89
C GLY A 87 -4.08 6.93 -12.44
N ARG A 88 -3.67 8.15 -12.10
CA ARG A 88 -2.40 8.77 -12.54
C ARG A 88 -1.31 8.74 -11.47
N ALA A 89 -0.09 9.08 -11.84
CA ALA A 89 1.03 9.16 -10.91
C ALA A 89 0.72 10.06 -9.68
N VAL A 90 1.16 9.62 -8.51
CA VAL A 90 1.07 10.38 -7.24
C VAL A 90 2.43 10.35 -6.56
N LEU A 91 2.93 11.51 -6.16
CA LEU A 91 4.11 11.64 -5.30
C LEU A 91 3.69 11.51 -3.84
N HIS A 92 4.30 10.55 -3.15
CA HIS A 92 4.21 10.37 -1.70
C HIS A 92 5.50 10.89 -1.09
N GLN A 93 5.44 12.02 -0.41
CA GLN A 93 6.52 12.53 0.43
C GLN A 93 5.88 12.69 1.80
N GLY A 94 6.41 11.99 2.82
CA GLY A 94 5.84 11.97 4.16
C GLY A 94 5.50 13.39 4.63
N GLY A 95 4.29 13.58 5.14
CA GLY A 95 3.84 14.85 5.71
C GLY A 95 4.64 15.24 6.94
#